data_AF-A0A7Y3PKC5-F1
#
_entry.id   AF-A0A7Y3PKC5-F1
#
_cell.length_a   1.000
_cell.length_b   1.000
_cell.length_c   1.000
_cell.angle_alpha   90.00
_cell.angle_beta   90.00
_cell.angle_gamma   90.00
#
_symmetry.space_group_name_H-M   'P 1'
#
loop_
_entity.id
_entity.type
_entity.pdbx_description
1 polymer ?
#
loop_
_entity_poly.entity_id
_entity_poly.type
_entity_poly.pdbx_seq_one_letter_code
_entity_poly.pdbx_strand_id
1 'polypeptide(L)'
;MKRFIRKAHNKVLYAAPLAIASSALAVSLIAPQVARAQTSNLAPVSPNQLVSWIQSDSPLPLTGTVSGTTSFPIPSASLLNGSNPPSALSGSTTESYNVWANGAGSFRSQQVTSGGEKDLYVNPGSVWLWDSSTLTATSEKASNGGTTASSGSNPAATASGIINNLSAYSNISVSGSTMVAGRPAYTLSIIPTATDSLIGSIQIAIDGQTHVPVQVQIFPKDSTTPAASLGFVTLTFAPQSSSIFSFTPPIGAKVVDGTSTAGAGSFSSGTGATGASKMVGTGFDSVVVVTPSAKMSSNLANIEKSLPKIATPTGTSVSLYSTPIFQAIILSNGTIIGGAVDTARLIQVASGL
;
A
#
# COMPACT_ATOMS: atom_id res chain seq x y z
N MET A 1 10.16 29.03 -37.11
CA MET A 1 9.08 28.54 -36.23
C MET A 1 9.09 27.01 -36.20
N LYS A 2 9.67 26.38 -35.18
CA LYS A 2 9.58 24.92 -34.97
C LYS A 2 8.86 24.69 -33.64
N ARG A 3 7.66 24.11 -33.71
CA ARG A 3 6.81 23.76 -32.57
C ARG A 3 7.48 22.62 -31.77
N PHE A 4 7.86 22.91 -30.53
CA PHE A 4 8.21 21.86 -29.55
C PHE A 4 6.91 21.22 -29.04
N ILE A 5 6.60 20.03 -29.55
CA ILE A 5 5.57 19.16 -28.96
C ILE A 5 6.20 18.57 -27.69
N ARG A 6 5.84 19.11 -26.52
CA ARG A 6 6.16 18.49 -25.24
C ARG A 6 5.35 17.20 -25.12
N LYS A 7 6.01 16.04 -25.27
CA LYS A 7 5.48 14.77 -24.75
C LYS A 7 5.32 14.92 -23.24
N ALA A 8 4.09 15.05 -22.77
CA ALA A 8 3.78 14.87 -21.36
C ALA A 8 4.13 13.42 -21.00
N HIS A 9 5.12 13.25 -20.11
CA HIS A 9 5.40 11.94 -19.53
C HIS A 9 4.25 11.65 -18.56
N ASN A 10 3.30 10.81 -18.99
CA ASN A 10 2.24 10.28 -18.12
C ASN A 10 2.90 9.45 -17.01
N LYS A 11 3.17 10.08 -15.86
CA LYS A 11 3.56 9.37 -14.65
C LYS A 11 2.30 8.69 -14.10
N VAL A 12 2.23 7.39 -14.34
CA VAL A 12 1.11 6.52 -13.96
C VAL A 12 0.98 6.48 -12.44
N LEU A 13 -0.20 6.86 -11.93
CA LEU A 13 -0.56 6.75 -10.52
C LEU A 13 -0.78 5.27 -10.17
N TYR A 14 0.26 4.60 -9.72
CA TYR A 14 0.11 3.32 -9.05
C TYR A 14 -0.45 3.57 -7.64
N ALA A 15 -1.70 3.18 -7.43
CA ALA A 15 -2.21 2.71 -6.15
C ALA A 15 -1.90 3.59 -4.93
N ALA A 16 -2.23 4.88 -5.01
CA ALA A 16 -2.06 5.83 -3.92
C ALA A 16 -2.68 5.41 -2.55
N PRO A 17 -3.80 4.68 -2.46
CA PRO A 17 -4.28 4.15 -1.17
C PRO A 17 -3.43 2.97 -0.66
N LEU A 18 -2.82 2.20 -1.58
CA LEU A 18 -1.99 1.03 -1.24
C LEU A 18 -0.53 1.40 -0.99
N ALA A 19 -0.03 2.51 -1.54
CA ALA A 19 1.35 2.97 -1.35
C ALA A 19 1.65 3.40 0.10
N ILE A 20 0.63 3.81 0.86
CA ILE A 20 0.77 4.08 2.31
C ILE A 20 0.66 2.78 3.14
N ALA A 21 -0.05 1.77 2.62
CA ALA A 21 -0.23 0.46 3.27
C ALA A 21 0.86 -0.57 2.93
N SER A 22 1.67 -0.35 1.89
CA SER A 22 2.56 -1.38 1.32
C SER A 22 4.00 -1.37 1.85
N SER A 23 4.38 -0.39 2.68
CA SER A 23 5.68 -0.40 3.37
C SER A 23 5.69 -1.16 4.71
N ALA A 24 4.60 -1.85 5.09
CA ALA A 24 4.51 -2.66 6.31
C ALA A 24 3.54 -3.85 6.14
N LEU A 25 3.92 -4.87 5.35
CA LEU A 25 3.19 -6.14 5.22
C LEU A 25 4.06 -7.38 5.57
N ALA A 26 3.60 -8.14 6.57
CA ALA A 26 4.08 -9.34 7.26
C ALA A 26 3.20 -9.51 8.54
N VAL A 27 2.65 -10.70 8.79
CA VAL A 27 1.47 -10.95 9.65
C VAL A 27 1.78 -11.31 11.12
N SER A 28 1.04 -10.74 12.10
CA SER A 28 0.87 -11.31 13.47
C SER A 28 -0.23 -10.63 14.31
N LEU A 29 -0.97 -11.46 15.05
CA LEU A 29 -2.27 -11.27 15.71
C LEU A 29 -2.21 -10.47 17.04
N ILE A 30 -2.93 -9.33 17.15
CA ILE A 30 -3.45 -8.79 18.43
C ILE A 30 -4.77 -8.03 18.17
N ALA A 31 -5.76 -8.18 19.05
CA ALA A 31 -7.11 -7.60 18.95
C ALA A 31 -7.13 -6.04 18.90
N PRO A 32 -8.09 -5.42 18.20
CA PRO A 32 -8.15 -3.96 18.07
C PRO A 32 -8.56 -3.28 19.37
N GLN A 33 -7.74 -2.33 19.81
CA GLN A 33 -8.14 -1.33 20.80
C GLN A 33 -8.75 -0.14 20.04
N VAL A 34 -10.05 0.09 20.22
CA VAL A 34 -10.78 1.20 19.61
C VAL A 34 -10.31 2.50 20.25
N ALA A 35 -9.68 3.38 19.46
CA ALA A 35 -9.30 4.72 19.92
C ALA A 35 -10.57 5.53 20.23
N ARG A 36 -10.71 5.97 21.48
CA ARG A 36 -11.79 6.88 21.91
C ARG A 36 -11.45 8.31 21.48
N ALA A 37 -12.39 8.98 20.83
CA ALA A 37 -12.28 10.40 20.52
C ALA A 37 -12.32 11.22 21.83
N GLN A 38 -11.17 11.69 22.30
CA GLN A 38 -11.10 12.87 23.15
C GLN A 38 -10.87 14.07 22.24
N THR A 39 -11.72 15.09 22.37
CA THR A 39 -11.65 16.34 21.59
C THR A 39 -10.29 16.99 21.82
N SER A 40 -9.48 17.02 20.77
CA SER A 40 -8.14 17.61 20.77
C SER A 40 -8.25 19.12 20.51
N ASN A 41 -7.58 19.94 21.34
CA ASN A 41 -7.64 21.41 21.31
C ASN A 41 -6.66 22.02 20.28
N LEU A 42 -6.54 21.39 19.10
CA LEU A 42 -5.65 21.89 18.05
C LEU A 42 -6.26 23.12 17.36
N ALA A 43 -5.40 24.08 17.02
CA ALA A 43 -5.83 25.27 16.30
C ALA A 43 -6.36 24.89 14.90
N PRO A 44 -7.38 25.58 14.36
CA PRO A 44 -7.85 25.31 13.01
C PRO A 44 -6.74 25.50 11.97
N VAL A 45 -6.65 24.57 11.01
CA VAL A 45 -5.66 24.59 9.92
C VAL A 45 -6.34 24.29 8.59
N SER A 46 -5.83 24.88 7.51
CA SER A 46 -6.33 24.58 6.16
C SER A 46 -5.73 23.27 5.63
N PRO A 47 -6.41 22.58 4.68
CA PRO A 47 -5.85 21.38 4.06
C PRO A 47 -4.51 21.63 3.36
N ASN A 48 -4.40 22.74 2.63
CA ASN A 48 -3.17 23.12 1.92
C ASN A 48 -2.01 23.36 2.89
N GLN A 49 -2.29 23.90 4.06
CA GLN A 49 -1.30 24.10 5.11
C GLN A 49 -0.82 22.76 5.70
N LEU A 50 -1.72 21.82 5.97
CA LEU A 50 -1.33 20.47 6.42
C LEU A 50 -0.45 19.75 5.37
N VAL A 51 -0.84 19.81 4.10
CA VAL A 51 -0.06 19.22 3.02
C VAL A 51 1.31 19.89 2.90
N SER A 52 1.38 21.21 3.08
CA SER A 52 2.63 21.96 3.10
C SER A 52 3.54 21.53 4.25
N TRP A 53 3.00 21.30 5.46
CA TRP A 53 3.81 20.86 6.60
C TRP A 53 4.41 19.46 6.38
N ILE A 54 3.63 18.52 5.84
CA ILE A 54 4.14 17.18 5.50
C ILE A 54 5.31 17.27 4.48
N GLN A 55 5.28 18.27 3.60
CA GLN A 55 6.30 18.48 2.58
C GLN A 55 7.55 19.21 3.10
N SER A 56 7.37 20.18 3.98
CA SER A 56 8.46 21.03 4.49
C SER A 56 9.25 20.37 5.60
N ASP A 57 8.59 19.52 6.39
CA ASP A 57 9.19 19.02 7.62
C ASP A 57 10.19 17.91 7.33
N SER A 58 11.35 18.02 7.96
CA SER A 58 12.39 16.99 7.86
C SER A 58 11.96 15.74 8.63
N PRO A 59 12.24 14.54 8.10
CA PRO A 59 11.94 13.31 8.82
C PRO A 59 12.58 13.32 10.22
N LEU A 60 11.80 12.96 11.23
CA LEU A 60 12.25 12.90 12.61
C LEU A 60 12.71 11.48 12.99
N PRO A 61 13.71 11.35 13.87
CA PRO A 61 14.03 10.05 14.44
C PRO A 61 12.89 9.60 15.35
N LEU A 62 12.50 8.33 15.23
CA LEU A 62 11.36 7.78 15.95
C LEU A 62 11.55 6.30 16.29
N THR A 63 10.79 5.85 17.27
CA THR A 63 10.55 4.45 17.60
C THR A 63 9.09 4.25 17.96
N GLY A 64 8.55 3.07 17.70
CA GLY A 64 7.18 2.76 18.09
C GLY A 64 6.70 1.41 17.58
N THR A 65 5.44 1.11 17.90
CA THR A 65 4.73 -0.06 17.38
C THR A 65 3.64 0.43 16.43
N VAL A 66 3.61 -0.11 15.22
CA VAL A 66 2.57 0.15 14.21
C VAL A 66 1.69 -1.08 14.09
N SER A 67 0.37 -0.89 14.01
CA SER A 67 -0.56 -1.96 13.68
C SER A 67 -1.28 -1.68 12.36
N GLY A 68 -1.31 -2.70 11.51
CA GLY A 68 -2.06 -2.74 10.27
C GLY A 68 -3.26 -3.68 10.38
N THR A 69 -4.42 -3.28 9.88
CA THR A 69 -5.61 -4.14 9.80
C THR A 69 -6.24 -4.05 8.42
N THR A 70 -6.78 -5.17 7.95
CA THR A 70 -7.68 -5.20 6.78
C THR A 70 -8.87 -6.07 7.05
N SER A 71 -10.07 -5.66 6.64
CA SER A 71 -11.30 -6.46 6.76
C SER A 71 -11.44 -7.53 5.67
N PHE A 72 -10.44 -7.61 4.79
CA PHE A 72 -10.36 -8.53 3.67
C PHE A 72 -8.95 -9.12 3.57
N PRO A 73 -8.79 -10.34 3.04
CA PRO A 73 -7.47 -10.89 2.82
C PRO A 73 -6.77 -10.13 1.69
N ILE A 74 -5.50 -9.80 1.89
CA ILE A 74 -4.66 -9.25 0.84
C ILE A 74 -4.07 -10.43 0.05
N PRO A 75 -4.32 -10.53 -1.27
CA PRO A 75 -3.63 -11.52 -2.07
C PRO A 75 -2.12 -11.24 -2.04
N SER A 76 -1.34 -12.10 -1.39
CA SER A 76 0.12 -11.98 -1.44
C SER A 76 0.64 -12.41 -2.81
N ALA A 77 1.75 -11.82 -3.28
CA ALA A 77 2.41 -12.24 -4.52
C ALA A 77 2.77 -13.75 -4.51
N SER A 78 2.96 -14.33 -3.32
CA SER A 78 3.17 -15.75 -3.10
C SER A 78 1.97 -16.62 -3.52
N LEU A 79 0.74 -16.11 -3.51
CA LEU A 79 -0.44 -16.83 -4.01
C LEU A 79 -0.39 -17.04 -5.53
N LEU A 80 0.33 -16.19 -6.27
CA LEU A 80 0.50 -16.32 -7.72
C LEU A 80 1.64 -17.28 -8.09
N ASN A 81 2.56 -17.54 -7.16
CA ASN A 81 3.75 -18.36 -7.35
C ASN A 81 3.69 -19.74 -6.64
N GLY A 82 2.68 -19.98 -5.79
CA GLY A 82 2.55 -21.19 -4.98
C GLY A 82 1.57 -22.23 -5.54
N SER A 83 1.82 -23.50 -5.22
CA SER A 83 1.10 -24.68 -5.73
C SER A 83 -0.17 -25.07 -4.96
N ASN A 84 -0.59 -24.33 -3.92
CA ASN A 84 -1.79 -24.63 -3.14
C ASN A 84 -2.53 -23.37 -2.64
N PRO A 85 -3.65 -22.95 -3.25
CA PRO A 85 -4.59 -22.03 -2.61
C PRO A 85 -5.99 -22.64 -2.51
N PRO A 86 -6.56 -22.83 -1.30
CA PRO A 86 -8.00 -22.56 -1.16
C PRO A 86 -8.49 -21.96 0.17
N SER A 87 -7.66 -21.54 1.13
CA SER A 87 -8.17 -21.01 2.43
C SER A 87 -7.98 -19.50 2.64
N ALA A 88 -7.41 -18.78 1.68
CA ALA A 88 -6.95 -17.38 1.86
C ALA A 88 -7.94 -16.29 1.39
N LEU A 89 -9.20 -16.61 1.09
CA LEU A 89 -10.18 -15.66 0.54
C LEU A 89 -11.23 -15.15 1.54
N SER A 90 -11.15 -15.54 2.81
CA SER A 90 -12.02 -15.02 3.88
C SER A 90 -11.21 -14.70 5.13
N GLY A 91 -11.48 -13.55 5.74
CA GLY A 91 -10.89 -13.16 7.02
C GLY A 91 -10.45 -11.70 7.09
N SER A 92 -10.50 -11.16 8.31
CA SER A 92 -9.79 -9.94 8.66
C SER A 92 -8.34 -10.29 9.03
N THR A 93 -7.39 -9.45 8.65
CA THR A 93 -6.00 -9.59 9.07
C THR A 93 -5.63 -8.44 10.00
N THR A 94 -4.77 -8.75 10.98
CA THR A 94 -4.14 -7.76 11.83
C THR A 94 -2.68 -8.11 11.94
N GLU A 95 -1.84 -7.10 11.77
CA GLU A 95 -0.40 -7.20 11.78
C GLU A 95 0.16 -6.13 12.72
N SER A 96 1.31 -6.43 13.33
CA SER A 96 2.00 -5.52 14.23
C SER A 96 3.49 -5.57 13.99
N TYR A 97 4.13 -4.40 14.10
CA TYR A 97 5.54 -4.18 13.84
C TYR A 97 6.13 -3.23 14.84
N ASN A 98 7.36 -3.50 15.24
CA ASN A 98 8.21 -2.48 15.81
C ASN A 98 8.89 -1.72 14.66
N VAL A 99 8.94 -0.40 14.77
CA VAL A 99 9.56 0.46 13.76
C VAL A 99 10.52 1.43 14.41
N TRP A 100 11.61 1.71 13.68
CA TRP A 100 12.60 2.71 14.03
C TRP A 100 12.96 3.52 12.79
N ALA A 101 13.16 4.82 12.95
CA ALA A 101 13.75 5.66 11.93
C ALA A 101 14.79 6.60 12.57
N ASN A 102 15.84 6.96 11.84
CA ASN A 102 16.84 7.92 12.31
C ASN A 102 16.61 9.36 11.83
N GLY A 103 15.57 9.60 11.02
CA GLY A 103 15.30 10.90 10.40
C GLY A 103 16.24 11.28 9.23
N ALA A 104 17.23 10.44 8.92
CA ALA A 104 18.27 10.68 7.93
C ALA A 104 18.35 9.56 6.86
N GLY A 105 17.22 8.89 6.60
CA GLY A 105 17.10 7.88 5.53
C GLY A 105 17.41 6.44 5.95
N SER A 106 17.67 6.18 7.24
CA SER A 106 17.69 4.81 7.78
C SER A 106 16.37 4.48 8.49
N PHE A 107 15.90 3.27 8.25
CA PHE A 107 14.65 2.74 8.80
C PHE A 107 14.80 1.25 9.09
N ARG A 108 14.17 0.79 10.17
CA ARG A 108 14.00 -0.63 10.46
C ARG A 108 12.54 -0.92 10.77
N SER A 109 12.02 -1.99 10.21
CA SER A 109 10.78 -2.64 10.67
C SER A 109 11.13 -4.05 11.13
N GLN A 110 10.54 -4.47 12.24
CA GLN A 110 10.65 -5.81 12.78
C GLN A 110 9.26 -6.33 13.09
N GLN A 111 9.03 -7.56 12.67
CA GLN A 111 7.94 -8.36 13.14
C GLN A 111 8.47 -9.61 13.83
N VAL A 112 8.00 -9.83 15.07
CA VAL A 112 8.28 -11.05 15.82
C VAL A 112 6.99 -11.86 15.94
N THR A 113 7.07 -13.13 15.58
CA THR A 113 5.98 -14.10 15.71
C THR A 113 6.46 -15.33 16.46
N SER A 114 5.56 -16.23 16.85
CA SER A 114 5.94 -17.53 17.42
C SER A 114 6.73 -18.42 16.45
N GLY A 115 6.58 -18.19 15.14
CA GLY A 115 7.25 -18.96 14.08
C GLY A 115 8.58 -18.36 13.61
N GLY A 116 8.98 -17.20 14.13
CA GLY A 116 10.20 -16.50 13.73
C GLY A 116 10.02 -14.99 13.60
N GLU A 117 11.10 -14.36 13.17
CA GLU A 117 11.26 -12.92 12.99
C GLU A 117 11.38 -12.58 11.50
N LYS A 118 10.75 -11.48 11.11
CA LYS A 118 10.88 -10.88 9.78
C LYS A 118 11.23 -9.42 9.93
N ASP A 119 12.34 -9.03 9.31
CA ASP A 119 12.86 -7.67 9.42
C ASP A 119 13.11 -7.05 8.05
N LEU A 120 12.91 -5.74 8.00
CA LEU A 120 13.34 -4.87 6.92
C LEU A 120 14.35 -3.87 7.49
N TYR A 121 15.52 -3.80 6.89
CA TYR A 121 16.53 -2.77 7.15
C TYR A 121 16.71 -1.94 5.90
N VAL A 122 16.52 -0.63 6.03
CA VAL A 122 16.75 0.35 4.97
C VAL A 122 17.84 1.30 5.44
N ASN A 123 18.86 1.46 4.62
CA ASN A 123 19.90 2.47 4.76
C ASN A 123 20.14 3.13 3.39
N PRO A 124 20.77 4.32 3.35
CA PRO A 124 21.20 4.90 2.08
C PRO A 124 22.03 3.91 1.25
N GLY A 125 21.49 3.52 0.09
CA GLY A 125 22.13 2.59 -0.84
C GLY A 125 22.03 1.09 -0.52
N SER A 126 21.39 0.70 0.59
CA SER A 126 21.28 -0.70 1.00
C SER A 126 19.91 -1.02 1.58
N VAL A 127 19.29 -2.09 1.09
CA VAL A 127 18.07 -2.65 1.68
C VAL A 127 18.28 -4.14 1.94
N TRP A 128 17.88 -4.59 3.13
CA TRP A 128 17.90 -5.99 3.53
C TRP A 128 16.55 -6.42 4.04
N LEU A 129 16.10 -7.58 3.58
CA LEU A 129 15.00 -8.33 4.15
C LEU A 129 15.56 -9.57 4.84
N TRP A 130 15.08 -9.84 6.05
CA TRP A 130 15.47 -11.01 6.82
C TRP A 130 14.23 -11.84 7.16
N ASP A 131 14.36 -13.16 7.02
CA ASP A 131 13.38 -14.13 7.49
C ASP A 131 14.11 -15.21 8.30
N SER A 132 13.91 -15.19 9.62
CA SER A 132 14.58 -16.11 10.53
C SER A 132 14.04 -17.54 10.42
N SER A 133 12.81 -17.73 9.96
CA SER A 133 12.18 -19.06 9.84
C SER A 133 12.83 -19.90 8.74
N THR A 134 13.36 -19.23 7.72
CA THR A 134 14.06 -19.84 6.58
C THR A 134 15.56 -19.53 6.57
N LEU A 135 16.06 -18.81 7.58
CA LEU A 135 17.41 -18.27 7.64
C LEU A 135 17.84 -17.58 6.33
N THR A 136 16.94 -16.80 5.72
CA THR A 136 17.18 -16.18 4.42
C THR A 136 17.33 -14.67 4.56
N ALA A 137 18.43 -14.13 4.03
CA ALA A 137 18.67 -12.71 3.91
C ALA A 137 18.61 -12.31 2.43
N THR A 138 17.72 -11.39 2.08
CA THR A 138 17.62 -10.86 0.71
C THR A 138 18.21 -9.46 0.66
N SER A 139 19.23 -9.27 -0.18
CA SER A 139 19.87 -7.97 -0.40
C SER A 139 19.31 -7.31 -1.66
N GLU A 140 18.79 -6.10 -1.55
CA GLU A 140 18.53 -5.25 -2.70
C GLU A 140 19.61 -4.16 -2.76
N LYS A 141 20.50 -4.26 -3.76
CA LYS A 141 21.46 -3.19 -4.05
C LYS A 141 20.77 -2.14 -4.93
N ALA A 142 20.94 -0.87 -4.59
CA ALA A 142 20.60 0.22 -5.50
C ALA A 142 21.38 0.04 -6.81
N SER A 143 20.70 0.11 -7.96
CA SER A 143 21.35 0.00 -9.26
C SER A 143 22.32 1.19 -9.46
N ASN A 144 23.59 0.87 -9.70
CA ASN A 144 24.60 1.87 -10.07
C ASN A 144 24.21 2.47 -11.44
N GLY A 145 23.75 3.73 -11.47
CA GLY A 145 23.63 4.49 -12.72
C GLY A 145 22.37 5.32 -12.96
N GLY A 146 21.52 5.59 -11.96
CA GLY A 146 20.41 6.53 -12.11
C GLY A 146 20.15 7.31 -10.83
N THR A 147 20.03 8.62 -10.92
CA THR A 147 19.68 9.55 -9.82
C THR A 147 18.23 9.41 -9.35
N THR A 148 17.76 8.18 -9.18
CA THR A 148 16.54 7.86 -8.48
C THR A 148 16.92 6.93 -7.35
N ALA A 149 17.39 7.52 -6.24
CA ALA A 149 17.11 6.93 -4.94
C ALA A 149 15.64 6.50 -4.99
N SER A 150 15.39 5.20 -4.84
CA SER A 150 14.02 4.68 -4.91
C SER A 150 13.15 5.56 -4.03
N SER A 151 11.94 5.86 -4.49
CA SER A 151 10.93 6.65 -3.76
C SER A 151 10.49 6.02 -2.43
N GLY A 152 11.32 5.17 -1.79
CA GLY A 152 11.13 4.52 -0.51
C GLY A 152 12.21 4.84 0.55
N SER A 153 13.22 5.68 0.27
CA SER A 153 14.21 6.07 1.29
C SER A 153 13.75 7.22 2.20
N ASN A 154 12.69 7.94 1.82
CA ASN A 154 12.07 8.99 2.65
C ASN A 154 10.54 8.82 2.66
N PRO A 155 9.97 8.14 3.66
CA PRO A 155 8.52 7.93 3.79
C PRO A 155 7.67 9.22 3.74
N ALA A 156 8.20 10.36 4.21
CA ALA A 156 7.50 11.64 4.15
C ALA A 156 7.43 12.21 2.72
N ALA A 157 8.50 12.07 1.94
CA ALA A 157 8.51 12.42 0.52
C ALA A 157 7.58 11.52 -0.30
N THR A 158 7.49 10.24 0.06
CA THR A 158 6.55 9.30 -0.56
C THR A 158 5.10 9.69 -0.23
N ALA A 159 4.79 9.96 1.04
CA ALA A 159 3.45 10.35 1.49
C ALA A 159 2.97 11.64 0.82
N SER A 160 3.81 12.68 0.77
CA SER A 160 3.46 13.94 0.09
C SER A 160 3.26 13.76 -1.41
N GLY A 161 4.10 12.97 -2.08
CA GLY A 161 3.92 12.63 -3.49
C GLY A 161 2.60 11.91 -3.76
N ILE A 162 2.20 10.99 -2.88
CA ILE A 162 0.91 10.29 -2.95
C ILE A 162 -0.26 11.29 -2.80
N ILE A 163 -0.23 12.14 -1.77
CA ILE A 163 -1.30 13.10 -1.51
C ILE A 163 -1.47 14.07 -2.69
N ASN A 164 -0.37 14.60 -3.23
CA ASN A 164 -0.40 15.49 -4.39
C ASN A 164 -1.02 14.81 -5.61
N ASN A 165 -0.66 13.55 -5.86
CA ASN A 165 -1.24 12.77 -6.95
C ASN A 165 -2.74 12.52 -6.75
N LEU A 166 -3.18 12.24 -5.53
CA LEU A 166 -4.59 12.05 -5.20
C LEU A 166 -5.41 13.34 -5.33
N SER A 167 -4.82 14.49 -5.03
CA SER A 167 -5.52 15.78 -4.98
C SER A 167 -6.21 16.17 -6.29
N ALA A 168 -5.68 15.73 -7.44
CA ALA A 168 -6.29 16.00 -8.75
C ALA A 168 -7.61 15.24 -8.98
N TYR A 169 -7.87 14.18 -8.21
CA TYR A 169 -9.02 13.26 -8.39
C TYR A 169 -9.86 13.13 -7.11
N SER A 170 -9.71 14.08 -6.19
CA SER A 170 -10.37 14.05 -4.90
C SER A 170 -10.63 15.44 -4.34
N ASN A 171 -11.63 15.52 -3.47
CA ASN A 171 -11.83 16.66 -2.59
C ASN A 171 -11.02 16.42 -1.32
N ILE A 172 -10.15 17.38 -0.98
CA ILE A 172 -9.33 17.33 0.23
C ILE A 172 -9.86 18.33 1.26
N SER A 173 -10.10 17.88 2.48
CA SER A 173 -10.56 18.70 3.59
C SER A 173 -9.89 18.31 4.91
N VAL A 174 -10.00 19.16 5.93
CA VAL A 174 -9.66 18.80 7.31
C VAL A 174 -10.96 18.47 8.03
N SER A 175 -11.16 17.22 8.40
CA SER A 175 -12.40 16.73 9.02
C SER A 175 -12.45 16.93 10.53
N GLY A 176 -11.36 17.43 11.13
CA GLY A 176 -11.26 17.74 12.54
C GLY A 176 -9.94 17.25 13.13
N SER A 177 -10.00 16.77 14.37
CA SER A 177 -8.86 16.25 15.11
C SER A 177 -9.17 14.92 15.78
N THR A 178 -8.16 14.08 15.96
CA THR A 178 -8.22 12.78 16.61
C THR A 178 -7.06 12.59 17.59
N MET A 179 -7.03 11.46 18.29
CA MET A 179 -5.93 11.03 19.15
C MET A 179 -5.35 9.71 18.62
N VAL A 180 -4.05 9.68 18.32
CA VAL A 180 -3.33 8.48 17.86
C VAL A 180 -2.09 8.30 18.70
N ALA A 181 -1.87 7.09 19.24
CA ALA A 181 -0.74 6.79 20.13
C ALA A 181 -0.54 7.82 21.27
N GLY A 182 -1.64 8.32 21.85
CA GLY A 182 -1.62 9.33 22.91
C GLY A 182 -1.31 10.75 22.45
N ARG A 183 -1.27 11.00 21.14
CA ARG A 183 -0.94 12.30 20.54
C ARG A 183 -2.14 12.94 19.83
N PRO A 184 -2.39 14.25 20.03
CA PRO A 184 -3.37 14.98 19.25
C PRO A 184 -2.92 15.10 17.80
N ALA A 185 -3.82 14.78 16.87
CA ALA A 185 -3.54 14.79 15.43
C ALA A 185 -4.69 15.49 14.67
N TYR A 186 -4.35 16.20 13.59
CA TYR A 186 -5.32 16.67 12.60
C TYR A 186 -5.75 15.49 11.71
N THR A 187 -6.99 15.48 11.25
CA THR A 187 -7.46 14.49 10.28
C THR A 187 -7.63 15.12 8.91
N LEU A 188 -6.75 14.75 7.98
CA LEU A 188 -6.90 15.07 6.56
C LEU A 188 -7.81 14.04 5.90
N SER A 189 -8.89 14.49 5.27
CA SER A 189 -9.84 13.65 4.55
C SER A 189 -9.67 13.83 3.05
N ILE A 190 -9.58 12.72 2.32
CA ILE A 190 -9.44 12.66 0.86
C ILE A 190 -10.63 11.86 0.33
N ILE A 191 -11.55 12.53 -0.36
CA ILE A 191 -12.79 11.94 -0.88
C ILE A 191 -12.70 11.86 -2.40
N PRO A 192 -12.70 10.66 -3.01
CA PRO A 192 -12.69 10.51 -4.46
C PRO A 192 -13.83 11.25 -5.15
N THR A 193 -13.57 11.88 -6.30
CA THR A 193 -14.62 12.48 -7.13
C THR A 193 -15.29 11.48 -8.08
N ALA A 194 -14.63 10.33 -8.32
CA ALA A 194 -15.11 9.26 -9.17
C ALA A 194 -16.32 8.56 -8.52
N THR A 195 -17.48 8.60 -9.18
CA THR A 195 -18.73 8.06 -8.64
C THR A 195 -18.75 6.53 -8.58
N ASP A 196 -18.00 5.89 -9.47
CA ASP A 196 -17.79 4.45 -9.57
C ASP A 196 -16.72 3.93 -8.59
N SER A 197 -16.07 4.78 -7.79
CA SER A 197 -15.10 4.33 -6.80
C SER A 197 -15.75 3.57 -5.64
N LEU A 198 -15.12 2.46 -5.24
CA LEU A 198 -15.43 1.72 -4.01
C LEU A 198 -14.85 2.38 -2.76
N ILE A 199 -13.93 3.34 -2.91
CA ILE A 199 -13.38 4.10 -1.80
C ILE A 199 -14.30 5.30 -1.55
N GLY A 200 -14.82 5.40 -0.33
CA GLY A 200 -15.63 6.53 0.10
C GLY A 200 -14.75 7.66 0.64
N SER A 201 -13.75 7.32 1.44
CA SER A 201 -12.74 8.29 1.91
C SER A 201 -11.44 7.61 2.31
N ILE A 202 -10.35 8.37 2.24
CA ILE A 202 -9.08 8.06 2.89
C ILE A 202 -8.88 9.13 3.96
N GLN A 203 -8.60 8.71 5.19
CA GLN A 203 -8.32 9.62 6.29
C GLN A 203 -6.87 9.43 6.75
N ILE A 204 -6.14 10.53 6.89
CA ILE A 204 -4.76 10.56 7.34
C ILE A 204 -4.69 11.40 8.61
N ALA A 205 -4.35 10.78 9.73
CA ALA A 205 -4.07 11.49 10.97
C ALA A 205 -2.63 12.02 10.94
N ILE A 206 -2.47 13.31 11.18
CA ILE A 206 -1.20 14.04 11.11
C ILE A 206 -0.92 14.65 12.48
N ASP A 207 0.21 14.32 13.07
CA ASP A 207 0.59 14.80 14.40
C ASP A 207 0.50 16.33 14.52
N GLY A 208 -0.20 16.83 15.52
CA GLY A 208 -0.43 18.28 15.65
C GLY A 208 0.81 19.09 16.04
N GLN A 209 1.91 18.43 16.43
CA GLN A 209 3.14 19.10 16.87
C GLN A 209 4.31 18.84 15.93
N THR A 210 4.45 17.60 15.43
CA THR A 210 5.56 17.21 14.55
C THR A 210 5.17 17.11 13.08
N HIS A 211 3.88 17.22 12.77
CA HIS A 211 3.30 17.11 11.43
C HIS A 211 3.63 15.80 10.69
N VAL A 212 4.05 14.77 11.42
CA VAL A 212 4.29 13.44 10.89
C VAL A 212 2.94 12.73 10.72
N PRO A 213 2.66 12.08 9.57
CA PRO A 213 1.53 11.17 9.45
C PRO A 213 1.65 10.00 10.42
N VAL A 214 0.65 9.80 11.28
CA VAL A 214 0.67 8.80 12.36
C VAL A 214 -0.36 7.67 12.18
N GLN A 215 -1.35 7.87 11.31
CA GLN A 215 -2.31 6.83 10.94
C GLN A 215 -2.92 7.12 9.56
N VAL A 216 -3.19 6.07 8.79
CA VAL A 216 -4.01 6.12 7.58
C VAL A 216 -5.11 5.08 7.66
N GLN A 217 -6.31 5.47 7.22
CA GLN A 217 -7.49 4.63 7.16
C GLN A 217 -8.17 4.78 5.82
N ILE A 218 -8.66 3.67 5.28
CA ILE A 218 -9.41 3.62 4.02
C ILE A 218 -10.82 3.13 4.34
N PHE A 219 -11.80 3.99 4.06
CA PHE A 219 -13.21 3.72 4.25
C PHE A 219 -13.85 3.35 2.91
N PRO A 220 -14.55 2.20 2.84
CA PRO A 220 -15.42 1.89 1.71
C PRO A 220 -16.44 3.01 1.48
N LYS A 221 -16.93 3.09 0.24
CA LYS A 221 -18.08 3.91 -0.11
C LYS A 221 -19.23 3.56 0.82
N ASP A 222 -19.90 4.59 1.35
CA ASP A 222 -21.05 4.47 2.23
C ASP A 222 -20.80 3.72 3.56
N SER A 223 -19.54 3.62 4.00
CA SER A 223 -19.15 2.99 5.26
C SER A 223 -18.45 3.96 6.21
N THR A 224 -18.80 3.88 7.50
CA THR A 224 -18.07 4.54 8.59
C THR A 224 -17.05 3.64 9.28
N THR A 225 -16.91 2.40 8.82
CA THR A 225 -15.94 1.42 9.33
C THR A 225 -14.80 1.29 8.31
N PRO A 226 -13.53 1.43 8.72
CA PRO A 226 -12.41 1.30 7.80
C PRO A 226 -12.27 -0.14 7.33
N ALA A 227 -12.04 -0.33 6.03
CA ALA A 227 -11.69 -1.62 5.46
C ALA A 227 -10.19 -1.90 5.51
N ALA A 228 -9.39 -0.84 5.63
CA ALA A 228 -7.96 -0.94 5.93
C ALA A 228 -7.54 0.19 6.87
N SER A 229 -6.63 -0.11 7.80
CA SER A 229 -6.03 0.86 8.71
C SER A 229 -4.57 0.54 8.93
N LEU A 230 -3.71 1.54 9.00
CA LEU A 230 -2.32 1.42 9.41
C LEU A 230 -2.01 2.59 10.33
N GLY A 231 -1.57 2.35 11.56
CA GLY A 231 -1.25 3.46 12.47
C GLY A 231 -0.44 3.07 13.69
N PHE A 232 0.17 4.06 14.32
CA PHE A 232 0.94 3.86 15.55
C PHE A 232 0.01 3.49 16.71
N VAL A 233 0.38 2.41 17.40
CA VAL A 233 -0.13 2.04 18.72
C VAL A 233 0.69 2.76 19.79
N THR A 234 2.01 2.80 19.60
CA THR A 234 2.95 3.56 20.42
C THR A 234 3.85 4.38 19.50
N LEU A 235 4.21 5.59 19.91
CA LEU A 235 5.09 6.47 19.13
C LEU A 235 5.93 7.33 20.06
N THR A 236 7.23 7.38 19.82
CA THR A 236 8.16 8.27 20.52
C THR A 236 9.15 8.85 19.53
N PHE A 237 9.26 10.18 19.51
CA PHE A 237 10.28 10.88 18.74
C PHE A 237 11.54 11.02 19.59
N ALA A 238 12.59 10.31 19.22
CA ALA A 238 13.87 10.32 19.92
C ALA A 238 14.99 9.81 19.00
N PRO A 239 16.24 10.30 19.14
CA PRO A 239 17.40 9.74 18.45
C PRO A 239 17.52 8.23 18.67
N GLN A 240 17.90 7.50 17.62
CA GLN A 240 18.09 6.05 17.66
C GLN A 240 19.56 5.72 17.51
N SER A 241 20.04 4.69 18.21
CA SER A 241 21.41 4.19 18.02
C SER A 241 21.59 3.71 16.58
N SER A 242 22.71 4.08 15.95
CA SER A 242 23.03 3.63 14.59
C SER A 242 23.07 2.10 14.46
N SER A 243 23.44 1.40 15.55
CA SER A 243 23.48 -0.06 15.61
C SER A 243 22.12 -0.73 15.37
N ILE A 244 21.00 -0.03 15.58
CA ILE A 244 19.64 -0.57 15.32
C ILE A 244 19.42 -0.79 13.81
N PHE A 245 20.05 0.02 12.96
CA PHE A 245 19.87 0.00 11.52
C PHE A 245 20.89 -0.88 10.78
N SER A 246 21.91 -1.36 11.48
CA SER A 246 22.94 -2.23 10.91
C SER A 246 22.42 -3.67 10.84
N PHE A 247 22.57 -4.30 9.67
CA PHE A 247 22.28 -5.71 9.49
C PHE A 247 23.45 -6.42 8.83
N THR A 248 23.83 -7.55 9.42
CA THR A 248 24.77 -8.51 8.85
C THR A 248 24.09 -9.86 8.89
N PRO A 249 23.95 -10.58 7.75
CA PRO A 249 23.37 -11.92 7.76
C PRO A 249 24.09 -12.82 8.77
N PRO A 250 23.36 -13.52 9.65
CA PRO A 250 23.98 -14.40 10.63
C PRO A 250 24.69 -15.58 9.95
N ILE A 251 25.62 -16.23 10.66
CA ILE A 251 26.32 -17.41 10.17
C ILE A 251 25.29 -18.49 9.77
N GLY A 252 25.46 -19.06 8.59
CA GLY A 252 24.54 -20.07 8.03
C GLY A 252 23.33 -19.50 7.29
N ALA A 253 23.15 -18.16 7.25
CA ALA A 253 22.10 -17.55 6.48
C ALA A 253 22.30 -17.74 4.97
N LYS A 254 21.24 -18.12 4.26
CA LYS A 254 21.18 -18.10 2.81
C LYS A 254 21.02 -16.65 2.34
N VAL A 255 22.04 -16.12 1.68
CA VAL A 255 21.97 -14.77 1.08
C VAL A 255 21.46 -14.88 -0.35
N VAL A 256 20.48 -14.05 -0.70
CA VAL A 256 19.88 -13.97 -2.03
C VAL A 256 19.93 -12.53 -2.52
N ASP A 257 20.29 -12.34 -3.79
CA ASP A 257 20.13 -11.04 -4.43
C ASP A 257 18.64 -10.82 -4.76
N GLY A 258 18.08 -9.74 -4.23
CA GLY A 258 16.75 -9.30 -4.62
C GLY A 258 16.78 -8.82 -6.06
N THR A 259 15.89 -9.35 -6.90
CA THR A 259 15.59 -8.70 -8.18
C THR A 259 14.90 -7.39 -7.84
N SER A 260 15.39 -6.25 -8.34
CA SER A 260 14.74 -4.95 -8.15
C SER A 260 13.33 -5.01 -8.71
N THR A 261 12.38 -5.37 -7.85
CA THR A 261 10.96 -5.42 -8.15
C THR A 261 10.44 -4.20 -7.44
N ALA A 262 10.32 -3.10 -8.18
CA ALA A 262 9.86 -1.83 -7.66
C ALA A 262 8.57 -2.05 -6.84
N GLY A 263 8.68 -1.92 -5.51
CA GLY A 263 7.60 -1.77 -4.54
C GLY A 263 6.47 -2.79 -4.61
N ALA A 264 6.32 -3.57 -3.53
CA ALA A 264 5.02 -4.13 -3.17
C ALA A 264 3.96 -3.00 -3.29
N GLY A 265 2.92 -3.21 -4.09
CA GLY A 265 1.89 -2.20 -4.39
C GLY A 265 1.82 -1.76 -5.86
N SER A 266 2.84 -2.05 -6.67
CA SER A 266 2.68 -2.00 -8.12
C SER A 266 2.32 -3.39 -8.64
N PHE A 267 1.19 -3.50 -9.36
CA PHE A 267 1.04 -4.49 -10.44
C PHE A 267 2.01 -4.18 -11.60
N SER A 268 3.23 -3.73 -11.29
CA SER A 268 4.28 -3.51 -12.26
C SER A 268 4.88 -4.85 -12.57
N SER A 269 4.76 -5.20 -13.84
CA SER A 269 5.38 -6.32 -14.53
C SER A 269 6.80 -6.58 -14.01
N GLY A 270 6.92 -7.52 -13.05
CA GLY A 270 8.20 -8.09 -12.67
C GLY A 270 8.82 -8.73 -13.91
N THR A 271 10.05 -8.34 -14.20
CA THR A 271 10.88 -8.90 -15.27
C THR A 271 11.03 -10.40 -15.08
N GLY A 272 10.33 -11.18 -15.91
CA GLY A 272 10.55 -12.62 -16.07
C GLY A 272 9.31 -13.52 -16.22
N ALA A 273 8.10 -13.05 -15.91
CA ALA A 273 6.92 -13.95 -15.87
C ALA A 273 5.55 -13.32 -16.21
N THR A 274 5.49 -12.05 -16.62
CA THR A 274 4.23 -11.29 -16.68
C THR A 274 3.67 -11.21 -18.10
N GLY A 275 2.36 -11.41 -18.24
CA GLY A 275 1.66 -11.14 -19.49
C GLY A 275 1.36 -9.63 -19.66
N ALA A 276 0.76 -9.25 -20.79
CA ALA A 276 0.56 -7.84 -21.13
C ALA A 276 -0.42 -7.14 -20.16
N SER A 277 -0.11 -5.91 -19.76
CA SER A 277 -1.00 -5.09 -18.93
C SER A 277 -1.32 -3.75 -19.58
N LYS A 278 -2.55 -3.27 -19.36
CA LYS A 278 -3.07 -1.99 -19.85
C LYS A 278 -3.86 -1.31 -18.74
N MET A 279 -3.73 0.01 -18.62
CA MET A 279 -4.53 0.81 -17.69
C MET A 279 -5.61 1.60 -18.46
N VAL A 280 -6.80 1.70 -17.89
CA VAL A 280 -7.94 2.47 -18.39
C VAL A 280 -8.46 3.36 -17.25
N GLY A 281 -8.67 4.66 -17.50
CA GLY A 281 -9.04 5.63 -16.46
C GLY A 281 -7.84 6.37 -15.86
N THR A 282 -8.11 7.28 -14.92
CA THR A 282 -7.13 8.14 -14.26
C THR A 282 -7.54 8.44 -12.82
N GLY A 283 -6.73 8.05 -11.84
CA GLY A 283 -7.06 8.26 -10.43
C GLY A 283 -7.97 7.16 -9.88
N PHE A 284 -9.04 7.52 -9.18
CA PHE A 284 -9.90 6.56 -8.47
C PHE A 284 -10.84 5.74 -9.36
N ASP A 285 -10.98 6.08 -10.64
CA ASP A 285 -11.73 5.29 -11.65
C ASP A 285 -10.83 4.31 -12.43
N SER A 286 -9.55 4.22 -12.04
CA SER A 286 -8.55 3.46 -12.80
C SER A 286 -8.79 1.96 -12.69
N VAL A 287 -8.74 1.29 -13.84
CA VAL A 287 -8.87 -0.14 -14.01
C VAL A 287 -7.62 -0.68 -14.70
N VAL A 288 -7.07 -1.75 -14.16
CA VAL A 288 -5.97 -2.50 -14.77
C VAL A 288 -6.54 -3.72 -15.47
N VAL A 289 -6.16 -3.88 -16.73
CA VAL A 289 -6.41 -5.07 -17.55
C VAL A 289 -5.12 -5.84 -17.65
N VAL A 290 -5.15 -7.12 -17.30
CA VAL A 290 -3.99 -8.02 -17.35
C VAL A 290 -4.37 -9.24 -18.17
N THR A 291 -3.64 -9.47 -19.25
CA THR A 291 -3.67 -10.73 -19.99
C THR A 291 -2.58 -11.62 -19.42
N PRO A 292 -2.89 -12.71 -18.71
CA PRO A 292 -1.87 -13.53 -18.04
C PRO A 292 -0.97 -14.27 -19.05
N SER A 293 0.27 -14.54 -18.64
CA SER A 293 1.17 -15.44 -19.37
C SER A 293 0.73 -16.90 -19.19
N ALA A 294 1.14 -17.82 -20.07
CA ALA A 294 0.74 -19.22 -20.01
C ALA A 294 1.02 -19.90 -18.64
N LYS A 295 2.12 -19.55 -17.98
CA LYS A 295 2.47 -20.05 -16.63
C LYS A 295 1.57 -19.48 -15.53
N MET A 296 1.09 -18.25 -15.70
CA MET A 296 0.18 -17.61 -14.74
C MET A 296 -1.24 -18.16 -14.88
N SER A 297 -1.67 -18.48 -16.10
CA SER A 297 -3.02 -18.97 -16.38
C SER A 297 -3.36 -20.28 -15.65
N SER A 298 -2.39 -21.20 -15.48
CA SER A 298 -2.63 -22.45 -14.75
C SER A 298 -2.92 -22.24 -13.27
N ASN A 299 -2.25 -21.27 -12.63
CA ASN A 299 -2.47 -20.94 -11.22
C ASN A 299 -3.79 -20.17 -11.03
N LEU A 300 -4.10 -19.27 -11.97
CA LEU A 300 -5.33 -18.50 -11.98
C LEU A 300 -6.58 -19.38 -12.08
N ALA A 301 -6.53 -20.45 -12.88
CA ALA A 301 -7.66 -21.36 -13.09
C ALA A 301 -8.15 -22.04 -11.79
N ASN A 302 -7.26 -22.28 -10.82
CA ASN A 302 -7.64 -22.85 -9.53
C ASN A 302 -8.33 -21.81 -8.62
N ILE A 303 -7.84 -20.57 -8.64
CA ILE A 303 -8.47 -19.45 -7.91
C ILE A 303 -9.84 -19.17 -8.51
N GLU A 304 -9.95 -19.10 -9.84
CA GLU A 304 -11.20 -18.80 -10.54
C GLU A 304 -12.34 -19.76 -10.18
N LYS A 305 -12.05 -21.06 -10.05
CA LYS A 305 -13.05 -22.08 -9.65
C LYS A 305 -13.67 -21.82 -8.27
N SER A 306 -12.97 -21.08 -7.39
CA SER A 306 -13.45 -20.73 -6.06
C SER A 306 -14.23 -19.40 -6.01
N LEU A 307 -14.25 -18.64 -7.11
CA LEU A 307 -14.90 -17.34 -7.17
C LEU A 307 -16.38 -17.48 -7.57
N PRO A 308 -17.27 -16.63 -7.02
CA PRO A 308 -18.64 -16.52 -7.50
C PRO A 308 -18.66 -16.09 -8.97
N LYS A 309 -19.60 -16.63 -9.74
CA LYS A 309 -19.86 -16.20 -11.12
C LYS A 309 -21.02 -15.22 -11.16
N ILE A 310 -20.85 -14.17 -11.95
CA ILE A 310 -21.90 -13.18 -12.23
C ILE A 310 -22.21 -13.16 -13.73
N ALA A 311 -23.45 -12.85 -14.09
CA ALA A 311 -23.84 -12.59 -15.46
C ALA A 311 -23.59 -11.13 -15.83
N THR A 312 -22.97 -10.89 -16.97
CA THR A 312 -22.85 -9.56 -17.58
C THR A 312 -24.13 -9.21 -18.36
N PRO A 313 -24.38 -7.93 -18.67
CA PRO A 313 -25.53 -7.52 -19.48
C PRO A 313 -25.60 -8.18 -20.87
N THR A 314 -24.47 -8.65 -21.42
CA THR A 314 -24.41 -9.38 -22.69
C THR A 314 -24.71 -10.87 -22.57
N GLY A 315 -25.04 -11.36 -21.36
CA GLY A 315 -25.30 -12.76 -21.08
C GLY A 315 -24.04 -13.61 -20.85
N THR A 316 -22.85 -13.03 -20.92
CA THR A 316 -21.58 -13.74 -20.64
C THR A 316 -21.37 -13.88 -19.14
N SER A 317 -20.95 -15.05 -18.67
CA SER A 317 -20.56 -15.25 -17.26
C SER A 317 -19.09 -14.89 -17.03
N VAL A 318 -18.82 -14.15 -15.94
CA VAL A 318 -17.47 -13.81 -15.47
C VAL A 318 -17.31 -14.19 -14.00
N SER A 319 -16.10 -14.52 -13.60
CA SER A 319 -15.79 -14.85 -12.20
C SER A 319 -15.42 -13.56 -11.46
N LEU A 320 -16.02 -13.30 -10.30
CA LEU A 320 -15.86 -12.05 -9.53
C LEU A 320 -15.07 -12.29 -8.24
N TYR A 321 -14.00 -11.53 -8.06
CA TYR A 321 -13.35 -11.31 -6.78
C TYR A 321 -13.77 -9.93 -6.25
N SER A 322 -14.24 -9.88 -4.99
CA SER A 322 -14.75 -8.64 -4.40
C SER A 322 -14.29 -8.48 -2.96
N THR A 323 -13.85 -7.27 -2.62
CA THR A 323 -13.60 -6.77 -1.28
C THR A 323 -14.36 -5.45 -1.09
N PRO A 324 -14.40 -4.88 0.12
CA PRO A 324 -15.05 -3.59 0.34
C PRO A 324 -14.45 -2.40 -0.43
N ILE A 325 -13.19 -2.48 -0.88
CA ILE A 325 -12.49 -1.36 -1.56
C ILE A 325 -11.82 -1.75 -2.88
N PHE A 326 -11.96 -3.01 -3.31
CA PHE A 326 -11.35 -3.52 -4.53
C PHE A 326 -12.20 -4.62 -5.15
N GLN A 327 -12.27 -4.65 -6.47
CA GLN A 327 -12.90 -5.72 -7.23
C GLN A 327 -12.05 -6.12 -8.42
N ALA A 328 -12.19 -7.37 -8.83
CA ALA A 328 -11.65 -7.87 -10.09
C ALA A 328 -12.59 -8.90 -10.71
N ILE A 329 -12.69 -8.88 -12.04
CA ILE A 329 -13.36 -9.91 -12.82
C ILE A 329 -12.34 -10.70 -13.64
N ILE A 330 -12.60 -11.99 -13.81
CA ILE A 330 -11.85 -12.89 -14.70
C ILE A 330 -12.79 -13.25 -15.85
N LEU A 331 -12.38 -12.91 -17.07
CA LEU A 331 -13.10 -13.25 -18.30
C LEU A 331 -12.82 -14.70 -18.70
N SER A 332 -13.67 -15.26 -19.57
CA SER A 332 -13.54 -16.65 -20.06
C SER A 332 -12.23 -16.93 -20.79
N ASN A 333 -11.58 -15.92 -21.35
CA ASN A 333 -10.27 -16.02 -22.00
C ASN A 333 -9.09 -15.89 -20.99
N GLY A 334 -9.37 -15.82 -19.69
CA GLY A 334 -8.38 -15.67 -18.62
C GLY A 334 -7.92 -14.23 -18.35
N THR A 335 -8.40 -13.24 -19.10
CA THR A 335 -8.06 -11.82 -18.85
C THR A 335 -8.62 -11.38 -17.51
N ILE A 336 -7.78 -10.75 -16.70
CA ILE A 336 -8.15 -10.18 -15.40
C ILE A 336 -8.37 -8.68 -15.58
N ILE A 337 -9.47 -8.16 -15.06
CA ILE A 337 -9.80 -6.73 -15.07
C ILE A 337 -10.13 -6.33 -13.64
N GLY A 338 -9.37 -5.41 -13.03
CA GLY A 338 -9.57 -5.06 -11.62
C GLY A 338 -9.20 -3.63 -11.27
N GLY A 339 -9.80 -3.13 -10.20
CA GLY A 339 -9.64 -1.77 -9.70
C GLY A 339 -10.42 -1.52 -8.41
N ALA A 340 -10.22 -0.34 -7.82
CA ALA A 340 -10.99 0.15 -6.67
C ALA A 340 -12.33 0.78 -7.12
N VAL A 341 -13.01 0.11 -8.05
CA VAL A 341 -14.22 0.58 -8.73
C VAL A 341 -15.30 -0.48 -8.67
N ASP A 342 -16.55 -0.07 -8.83
CA ASP A 342 -17.69 -0.97 -8.84
C ASP A 342 -17.65 -1.95 -10.04
N THR A 343 -18.47 -2.99 -9.94
CA THR A 343 -18.52 -4.06 -10.94
C THR A 343 -18.99 -3.53 -12.30
N ALA A 344 -19.85 -2.51 -12.33
CA ALA A 344 -20.37 -1.95 -13.57
C ALA A 344 -19.24 -1.30 -14.38
N ARG A 345 -18.32 -0.57 -13.71
CA ARG A 345 -17.12 -0.02 -14.34
C ARG A 345 -16.20 -1.11 -14.89
N LEU A 346 -15.98 -2.21 -14.16
CA LEU A 346 -15.17 -3.32 -14.66
C LEU A 346 -15.77 -3.96 -15.92
N ILE A 347 -17.10 -4.19 -15.92
CA ILE A 347 -17.83 -4.74 -17.08
C ILE A 347 -17.80 -3.77 -18.27
N GLN A 348 -17.91 -2.46 -18.02
CA GLN A 348 -17.81 -1.43 -19.06
C GLN A 348 -16.43 -1.48 -19.73
N VAL A 349 -15.35 -1.57 -18.95
CA VAL A 349 -13.99 -1.70 -19.49
C VAL A 349 -13.84 -2.99 -20.28
N ALA A 350 -14.38 -4.11 -19.79
CA ALA A 350 -14.35 -5.40 -20.47
C ALA A 350 -15.04 -5.38 -21.84
N SER A 351 -16.14 -4.64 -21.97
CA SER A 351 -16.92 -4.54 -23.20
C SER A 351 -16.24 -3.65 -24.27
N GLY A 352 -15.21 -2.89 -23.89
CA GLY A 352 -14.40 -2.07 -24.80
C GLY A 352 -13.07 -2.70 -25.21
N LEU A 353 -12.81 -3.96 -24.82
CA LEU A 353 -11.65 -4.76 -25.25
C LEU A 353 -11.95 -5.50 -26.56
#